data_AF-A0A1P8NI03-F1
#
_entry.id   AF-A0A1P8NI03-F1
#
_cell.length_a   1.000
_cell.length_b   1.000
_cell.length_c   1.000
_cell.angle_alpha   90.00
_cell.angle_beta   90.00
_cell.angle_gamma   90.00
#
_symmetry.space_group_name_H-M   'P 1'
#
loop_
_entity.id
_entity.type
_entity.pdbx_description
1 polymer ?
#
loop_
_entity_poly.entity_id
_entity_poly.type
_entity_poly.pdbx_seq_one_letter_code
_entity_poly.pdbx_strand_id
1 'polypeptide(L)'
;MIVCENAETVQVLLDLPGVMALSGSGYAISGLLEVSWVQAVPILYWGDLDADGFRILDRARHHHPRVRSVLMDRRTFAAHRELSVHVEPRTPVTTTQLTDAEQSLHADLATTGERLEQERIEIGFAVAALRTAVDDASA
;
A
#
# COMPACT_ATOMS: atom_id res chain seq x y z
N MET A 1 7.59 0.19 -10.68
CA MET A 1 7.22 1.51 -10.11
C MET A 1 6.64 1.28 -8.73
N ILE A 2 6.98 2.13 -7.76
CA ILE A 2 6.38 2.12 -6.42
C ILE A 2 5.48 3.36 -6.30
N VAL A 3 4.24 3.16 -5.89
CA VAL A 3 3.32 4.24 -5.54
C VAL A 3 3.11 4.20 -4.03
N CYS A 4 3.58 5.24 -3.35
CA CYS A 4 3.36 5.45 -1.92
C CYS A 4 2.14 6.34 -1.73
N GLU A 5 1.28 6.06 -0.76
CA GLU A 5 0.17 6.95 -0.44
C GLU A 5 0.67 8.29 0.12
N ASN A 6 1.62 8.25 1.07
CA ASN A 6 2.12 9.45 1.72
C ASN A 6 3.38 10.00 1.04
N ALA A 7 3.39 11.33 0.82
CA ALA A 7 4.53 12.01 0.20
C ALA A 7 5.78 12.00 1.06
N GLU A 8 5.63 12.02 2.39
CA GLU A 8 6.75 11.97 3.34
C GLU A 8 7.54 10.67 3.21
N THR A 9 6.85 9.56 2.95
CA THR A 9 7.54 8.28 2.78
C THR A 9 8.42 8.26 1.53
N VAL A 10 8.02 8.95 0.46
CA VAL A 10 8.84 9.06 -0.76
C VAL A 10 10.14 9.82 -0.50
N GLN A 11 10.15 10.78 0.44
CA GLN A 11 11.34 11.58 0.75
C GLN A 11 12.41 10.80 1.50
N VAL A 12 12.01 9.78 2.27
CA VAL A 12 12.92 8.95 3.08
C VAL A 12 13.24 7.60 2.43
N LEU A 13 12.58 7.29 1.32
CA LEU A 13 12.82 6.10 0.52
C LEU A 13 14.25 6.13 -0.04
N LEU A 14 15.06 5.14 0.35
CA LEU A 14 16.41 4.96 -0.17
C LEU A 14 16.38 4.73 -1.69
N ASP A 15 17.44 5.16 -2.36
CA ASP A 15 17.59 5.02 -3.81
C ASP A 15 17.53 3.53 -4.22
N LEU A 16 16.46 3.15 -4.91
CA LEU A 16 16.24 1.82 -5.45
C LEU A 16 16.52 1.87 -6.97
N PRO A 17 17.65 1.30 -7.44
CA PRO A 17 18.02 1.41 -8.85
C PRO A 17 16.93 0.91 -9.79
N GLY A 18 16.59 1.70 -10.81
CA GLY A 18 15.56 1.34 -11.81
C GLY A 18 14.12 1.47 -11.31
N VAL A 19 13.90 2.02 -10.11
CA VAL A 19 12.57 2.19 -9.53
C VAL A 19 12.18 3.66 -9.50
N MET A 20 11.03 3.97 -10.09
CA MET A 20 10.37 5.26 -9.89
C MET A 20 9.46 5.16 -8.67
N ALA A 21 9.68 6.02 -7.68
CA ALA A 21 8.78 6.22 -6.54
C ALA A 21 7.90 7.45 -6.78
N LEU A 22 6.59 7.31 -6.61
CA LEU A 22 5.61 8.39 -6.72
C LEU A 22 4.78 8.46 -5.45
N SER A 23 4.43 9.68 -5.03
CA SER A 23 3.37 9.87 -4.05
C SER A 23 2.04 9.91 -4.78
N GLY A 24 1.20 8.91 -4.56
CA GLY A 24 -0.19 8.93 -4.96
C GLY A 24 -0.96 9.73 -3.93
N SER A 25 -1.40 10.95 -4.26
CA SER A 25 -2.17 11.82 -3.36
C SER A 25 -3.56 11.24 -3.03
N GLY A 26 -3.61 10.09 -2.35
CA GLY A 26 -4.78 9.26 -2.10
C GLY A 26 -5.49 8.82 -3.39
N TYR A 27 -6.75 9.20 -3.51
CA TYR A 27 -7.65 8.82 -4.61
C TYR A 27 -7.22 9.29 -6.02
N ALA A 28 -6.25 10.22 -6.11
CA ALA A 28 -5.69 10.68 -7.38
C ALA A 28 -4.92 9.59 -8.16
N ILE A 29 -4.63 8.44 -7.53
CA ILE A 29 -3.96 7.30 -8.16
C ILE A 29 -4.66 6.83 -9.46
N SER A 30 -5.97 7.01 -9.58
CA SER A 30 -6.74 6.56 -10.74
C SER A 30 -6.25 7.21 -12.04
N GLY A 31 -5.99 8.52 -12.03
CA GLY A 31 -5.53 9.24 -13.23
C GLY A 31 -4.10 8.88 -13.64
N LEU A 32 -3.23 8.56 -12.66
CA LEU A 32 -1.89 8.05 -12.93
C LEU A 32 -1.94 6.68 -13.64
N LEU A 33 -2.84 5.80 -13.20
CA LEU A 33 -2.99 4.44 -13.74
C LEU A 33 -3.59 4.40 -15.15
N GLU A 34 -4.15 5.51 -15.64
CA GLU A 34 -4.65 5.65 -17.02
C GLU A 34 -3.54 6.04 -18.02
N VAL A 35 -2.36 6.46 -17.53
CA VAL A 35 -1.24 6.83 -18.40
C VAL A 35 -0.67 5.58 -19.08
N SER A 36 -0.59 5.60 -20.41
CA SER A 36 -0.30 4.39 -21.22
C SER A 36 1.01 3.69 -20.87
N TRP A 37 2.09 4.44 -20.60
CA TRP A 37 3.37 3.83 -20.24
C TRP A 37 3.35 3.26 -18.81
N VAL A 38 2.54 3.82 -17.91
CA VAL A 38 2.34 3.31 -16.55
C VAL A 38 1.69 1.93 -16.60
N GLN A 39 0.74 1.75 -17.52
CA GLN A 39 0.12 0.43 -17.72
C GLN A 39 1.08 -0.64 -18.23
N ALA A 40 2.23 -0.26 -18.78
CA ALA A 40 3.21 -1.20 -19.31
C ALA A 40 4.22 -1.69 -18.26
N VAL A 41 4.25 -1.09 -17.06
CA VAL A 41 5.24 -1.41 -16.02
C VAL A 41 4.60 -2.09 -14.81
N PRO A 42 5.35 -2.93 -14.06
CA PRO A 42 4.89 -3.44 -12.78
C PRO A 42 4.67 -2.30 -11.77
N ILE A 43 3.56 -2.36 -11.04
CA ILE A 43 3.17 -1.36 -10.04
C ILE A 43 3.06 -2.02 -8.67
N LEU A 44 3.88 -1.54 -7.74
CA LEU A 44 3.80 -1.84 -6.31
C LEU A 44 3.11 -0.66 -5.61
N TYR A 45 2.06 -0.91 -4.84
CA TYR A 45 1.35 0.07 -4.03
C TYR A 45 1.68 -0.13 -2.56
N TRP A 46 2.09 0.94 -1.88
CA TRP A 46 2.33 0.97 -0.45
C TRP A 46 1.46 2.09 0.15
N GLY A 47 0.38 1.70 0.82
CA GLY A 47 -0.48 2.62 1.56
C GLY A 47 -0.44 2.38 3.05
N ASP A 48 -1.21 3.17 3.78
CA ASP A 48 -1.41 2.98 5.21
C ASP A 48 -2.10 1.62 5.47
N LEU A 49 -1.74 0.99 6.59
CA LEU A 49 -2.44 -0.18 7.11
C LEU A 49 -3.65 0.30 7.90
N ASP A 50 -4.71 0.67 7.18
CA ASP A 50 -6.02 1.04 7.69
C ASP A 50 -7.14 0.81 6.65
N ALA A 51 -8.38 1.18 7.01
CA ALA A 51 -9.53 1.00 6.13
C ALA A 51 -9.48 1.82 4.83
N ASP A 52 -8.94 3.03 4.86
CA ASP A 52 -8.89 3.92 3.69
C ASP A 52 -7.77 3.50 2.73
N GLY A 53 -6.60 3.11 3.24
CA GLY A 53 -5.50 2.57 2.44
C GLY A 53 -5.91 1.33 1.64
N PHE A 54 -6.68 0.41 2.25
CA PHE A 54 -7.25 -0.74 1.53
C PHE A 54 -8.31 -0.36 0.49
N ARG A 55 -9.11 0.68 0.74
CA ARG A 55 -10.08 1.19 -0.26
C ARG A 55 -9.37 1.84 -1.45
N ILE A 56 -8.27 2.54 -1.22
CA ILE A 56 -7.45 3.11 -2.30
C ILE A 56 -6.82 2.00 -3.13
N LEU A 57 -6.29 0.95 -2.49
CA LEU A 57 -5.77 -0.23 -3.18
C LEU A 57 -6.84 -0.93 -4.04
N ASP A 58 -8.04 -1.15 -3.49
CA ASP A 58 -9.17 -1.73 -4.22
C ASP A 58 -9.51 -0.90 -5.46
N ARG A 59 -9.62 0.43 -5.31
CA ARG A 59 -9.84 1.35 -6.43
C ARG A 59 -8.70 1.32 -7.44
N ALA A 60 -7.45 1.31 -6.99
CA ALA A 60 -6.28 1.23 -7.87
C ALA A 60 -6.35 -0.03 -8.75
N ARG A 61 -6.75 -1.17 -8.18
CA ARG A 61 -6.91 -2.43 -8.92
C ARG A 61 -8.14 -2.48 -9.82
N HIS A 62 -9.13 -1.61 -9.64
CA HIS A 62 -10.20 -1.44 -10.64
C HIS A 62 -9.67 -0.77 -11.92
N HIS A 63 -8.72 0.17 -11.80
CA HIS A 63 -8.12 0.84 -12.97
C HIS A 63 -6.93 0.05 -13.56
N HIS A 64 -6.15 -0.63 -12.71
CA HIS A 64 -5.01 -1.42 -13.12
C HIS A 64 -4.92 -2.73 -12.32
N PRO A 65 -5.58 -3.80 -12.78
CA PRO A 65 -5.72 -5.06 -12.02
C PRO A 65 -4.41 -5.73 -11.60
N ARG A 66 -3.29 -5.38 -12.25
CA ARG A 66 -1.96 -5.94 -11.95
C ARG A 66 -1.21 -5.20 -10.82
N VAL A 67 -1.83 -4.19 -10.19
CA VAL A 67 -1.23 -3.51 -9.03
C VAL A 67 -1.08 -4.51 -7.88
N ARG A 68 0.13 -4.66 -7.38
CA ARG A 68 0.45 -5.48 -6.20
C ARG A 68 0.62 -4.58 -4.99
N SER A 69 0.09 -4.97 -3.84
CA SER A 69 0.38 -4.27 -2.59
C SER A 69 1.73 -4.74 -2.03
N VAL A 70 2.39 -3.89 -1.26
CA VAL A 70 3.62 -4.20 -0.52
C VAL A 70 3.53 -3.58 0.87
N LEU A 71 4.01 -4.28 1.90
CA LEU A 71 3.93 -3.86 3.31
C LEU A 71 2.50 -3.69 3.86
N MET A 72 1.48 -4.05 3.09
CA MET A 72 0.06 -4.00 3.48
C MET A 72 -0.47 -5.39 3.84
N ASP A 73 0.24 -6.09 4.71
CA ASP A 73 -0.08 -7.47 5.11
C ASP A 73 -0.08 -7.64 6.64
N ARG A 74 -0.67 -8.75 7.11
CA ARG A 74 -0.83 -9.04 8.53
C ARG A 74 0.49 -9.18 9.27
N ARG A 75 1.53 -9.68 8.61
CA ARG A 75 2.86 -9.82 9.23
C ARG A 75 3.47 -8.44 9.45
N THR A 76 3.36 -7.55 8.46
CA THR A 76 3.83 -6.17 8.57
C THR A 76 3.09 -5.42 9.68
N PHE A 77 1.76 -5.54 9.72
CA PHE A 77 0.96 -4.96 10.81
C PHE A 77 1.34 -5.51 12.17
N ALA A 78 1.42 -6.85 12.33
CA ALA A 78 1.75 -7.48 13.61
C ALA A 78 3.14 -7.07 14.14
N ALA A 79 4.12 -6.91 13.25
CA ALA A 79 5.48 -6.50 13.61
C ALA A 79 5.57 -5.06 14.14
N HIS A 80 4.60 -4.20 13.80
CA HIS A 80 4.60 -2.77 14.14
C HIS A 80 3.32 -2.35 14.86
N ARG A 81 2.53 -3.30 15.37
CA ARG A 81 1.20 -3.03 15.94
C ARG A 81 1.26 -2.05 17.10
N GLU A 82 2.33 -2.11 17.89
CA GLU A 82 2.60 -1.18 19.00
C GLU A 82 2.77 0.29 18.57
N LEU A 83 3.08 0.52 17.29
CA LEU A 83 3.19 1.84 16.68
C LEU A 83 1.88 2.30 16.05
N SER A 84 0.85 1.45 16.01
CA SER A 84 -0.46 1.83 15.48
C SER A 84 -1.15 2.85 16.39
N VAL A 85 -2.04 3.64 15.79
CA VAL A 85 -2.98 4.51 16.48
C VAL A 85 -4.38 3.97 16.33
N HIS A 86 -5.27 4.43 17.21
CA HIS A 86 -6.70 4.17 17.08
C HIS A 86 -7.39 5.36 16.42
N VAL A 87 -8.25 5.06 15.46
CA VAL A 87 -9.22 5.95 14.85
C VAL A 87 -10.63 5.44 15.15
N GLU A 88 -11.65 6.25 14.87
CA GLU A 88 -13.04 5.83 15.03
C GLU A 88 -13.31 4.56 14.21
N PRO A 89 -13.75 3.44 14.84
CA PRO A 89 -14.10 2.23 14.13
C PRO A 89 -15.20 2.45 13.10
N ARG A 90 -15.17 1.67 12.02
CA ARG A 90 -16.14 1.78 10.92
C ARG A 90 -16.60 0.40 10.49
N THR A 91 -17.80 0.35 9.94
CA THR A 91 -18.26 -0.85 9.25
C THR A 91 -17.37 -1.11 8.03
N PRO A 92 -16.77 -2.31 7.91
CA PRO A 92 -16.01 -2.67 6.72
C PRO A 92 -16.87 -2.53 5.47
N VAL A 93 -16.31 -1.95 4.42
CA VAL A 93 -17.00 -1.82 3.14
C VAL A 93 -16.66 -3.01 2.24
N THR A 94 -17.61 -3.44 1.42
CA THR A 94 -17.35 -4.47 0.41
C THR A 94 -16.33 -3.98 -0.61
N THR A 95 -15.23 -4.70 -0.73
CA THR A 95 -14.17 -4.51 -1.74
C THR A 95 -14.12 -5.72 -2.64
N THR A 96 -13.97 -5.54 -3.96
CA THR A 96 -14.07 -6.62 -4.96
C THR A 96 -12.73 -7.00 -5.59
N GLN A 97 -11.71 -6.17 -5.44
CA GLN A 97 -10.38 -6.35 -6.04
C GLN A 97 -9.27 -6.62 -5.01
N LEU A 98 -9.62 -6.72 -3.73
CA LEU A 98 -8.71 -7.17 -2.68
C LEU A 98 -8.62 -8.71 -2.67
N THR A 99 -7.45 -9.24 -2.37
CA THR A 99 -7.26 -10.68 -2.08
C THR A 99 -7.94 -11.05 -0.76
N ASP A 100 -8.19 -12.34 -0.53
CA ASP A 100 -8.81 -12.81 0.72
C ASP A 100 -8.03 -12.38 1.97
N ALA A 101 -6.70 -12.39 1.90
CA ALA A 101 -5.83 -11.96 3.00
C ALA A 101 -5.97 -10.45 3.28
N GLU A 102 -6.06 -9.63 2.24
CA GLU A 102 -6.23 -8.18 2.36
C GLU A 102 -7.66 -7.83 2.81
N GLN A 103 -8.70 -8.49 2.30
CA GLN A 103 -10.08 -8.31 2.74
C GLN A 103 -10.23 -8.61 4.23
N SER A 104 -9.61 -9.71 4.67
CA SER A 104 -9.63 -10.11 6.07
C SER A 104 -8.94 -9.06 6.96
N LEU A 105 -7.77 -8.56 6.56
CA LEU A 105 -7.08 -7.51 7.32
C LEU A 105 -7.83 -6.18 7.29
N HIS A 106 -8.37 -5.78 6.15
CA HIS A 106 -9.22 -4.60 6.01
C HIS A 106 -10.41 -4.65 6.98
N ALA A 107 -11.12 -5.77 7.06
CA ALA A 107 -12.25 -5.93 7.96
C ALA A 107 -11.85 -5.81 9.43
N ASP A 108 -10.72 -6.40 9.81
CA ASP A 108 -10.19 -6.30 11.18
C ASP A 108 -9.82 -4.86 11.54
N LEU A 109 -9.06 -4.16 10.68
CA LEU A 109 -8.62 -2.78 10.94
C LEU A 109 -9.79 -1.80 10.97
N ALA A 110 -10.78 -1.97 10.07
CA ALA A 110 -11.99 -1.16 10.10
C ALA A 110 -12.79 -1.36 11.40
N THR A 111 -12.92 -2.61 11.85
CA THR A 111 -13.71 -2.94 13.06
C THR A 111 -13.00 -2.55 14.35
N THR A 112 -11.68 -2.69 14.40
CA THR A 112 -10.87 -2.33 15.59
C THR A 112 -10.57 -0.85 15.65
N GLY A 113 -10.58 -0.15 14.52
CA GLY A 113 -10.09 1.22 14.40
C GLY A 113 -8.56 1.32 14.47
N GLU A 114 -7.83 0.21 14.39
CA GLU A 114 -6.37 0.26 14.36
C GLU A 114 -5.88 0.79 13.00
N ARG A 115 -4.95 1.74 13.06
CA ARG A 115 -4.32 2.37 11.90
C ARG A 115 -2.82 2.42 12.10
N LEU A 116 -2.07 1.81 11.18
CA LEU A 116 -0.62 1.93 11.12
C LEU A 116 -0.23 2.76 9.90
N GLU A 117 0.21 3.99 10.16
CA GLU A 117 0.69 4.93 9.14
C GLU A 117 1.99 4.42 8.51
N GLN A 118 2.15 4.67 7.21
CA GLN A 118 3.30 4.26 6.41
C GLN A 118 4.64 4.66 7.03
N GLU A 119 4.76 5.91 7.53
CA GLU A 119 5.99 6.45 8.13
C GLU A 119 6.40 5.75 9.45
N ARG A 120 5.49 5.00 10.07
CA ARG A 120 5.76 4.31 11.34
C ARG A 120 6.36 2.93 11.16
N ILE A 121 6.37 2.41 9.94
CA ILE A 121 7.07 1.17 9.62
C ILE A 121 8.57 1.44 9.66
N GLU A 122 9.33 0.59 10.35
CA GLU A 122 10.78 0.75 10.46
C GLU A 122 11.42 0.74 9.07
N ILE A 123 12.33 1.69 8.82
CA ILE A 123 12.85 1.94 7.47
C ILE A 123 13.65 0.76 6.91
N GLY A 124 14.44 0.07 7.74
CA GLY A 124 15.18 -1.13 7.35
C GLY A 124 14.26 -2.28 6.94
N PHE A 125 13.19 -2.51 7.71
CA PHE A 125 12.13 -3.46 7.38
C PHE A 125 11.47 -3.12 6.05
N ALA A 126 11.05 -1.86 5.89
CA ALA A 126 10.41 -1.40 4.67
C ALA A 126 11.31 -1.57 3.44
N VAL A 127 12.57 -1.15 3.54
CA VAL A 127 13.53 -1.25 2.43
C VAL A 127 13.81 -2.70 2.05
N ALA A 128 13.94 -3.61 3.02
CA ALA A 128 14.13 -5.03 2.74
C ALA A 128 12.93 -5.65 2.00
N ALA A 129 11.70 -5.32 2.44
CA ALA A 129 10.48 -5.78 1.79
C ALA A 129 10.34 -5.22 0.37
N LEU A 130 10.61 -3.93 0.18
CA LEU A 130 10.52 -3.26 -1.11
C LEU A 130 11.53 -3.81 -2.12
N ARG A 131 12.78 -4.06 -1.70
CA ARG A 131 13.78 -4.70 -2.58
C ARG A 131 13.32 -6.06 -3.07
N THR A 132 12.84 -6.90 -2.16
CA THR A 132 12.29 -8.23 -2.50
C THR A 132 11.13 -8.10 -3.49
N ALA A 133 10.20 -7.18 -3.24
CA ALA A 133 9.05 -6.98 -4.11
C ALA A 133 9.42 -6.44 -5.50
N VAL A 134 10.47 -5.61 -5.60
CA VAL A 134 10.99 -5.10 -6.87
C VAL A 134 11.67 -6.21 -7.66
N ASP A 135 12.47 -7.05 -7.02
CA ASP A 135 13.13 -8.19 -7.65
C ASP A 135 12.07 -9.18 -8.19
N ASP A 136 11.07 -9.52 -7.39
CA ASP A 136 9.93 -10.37 -7.77
C ASP A 136 9.08 -9.79 -8.91
N ALA A 137 9.04 -8.47 -9.06
CA ALA A 137 8.30 -7.81 -10.12
C ALA A 137 9.10 -7.68 -11.42
N SER A 138 10.42 -7.89 -11.35
CA SER A 138 11.36 -7.78 -12.47
C SER A 138 11.75 -9.13 -13.08
N ALA A 139 11.43 -10.23 -12.39
CA ALA A 139 11.58 -11.62 -12.85
C ALA A 139 10.46 -12.04 -13.81
#